data_AF-A0A2A2TND5-F1
#
_entry.id   AF-A0A2A2TND5-F1
#
_cell.length_a   1.000
_cell.length_b   1.000
_cell.length_c   1.000
_cell.angle_alpha   90.00
_cell.angle_beta   90.00
_cell.angle_gamma   90.00
#
_symmetry.space_group_name_H-M   'P 1'
#
loop_
_entity.id
_entity.type
_entity.pdbx_description
1 polymer ?
#
loop_
_entity_poly.entity_id
_entity_poly.type
_entity_poly.pdbx_seq_one_letter_code
_entity_poly.pdbx_strand_id
1 'polypeptide(L)'
;METWGDDLASLGNIDRYYLISMTSEYIGLNHLIEESSSAAEEVSARVIGGELDESQARNLITAIVNRRQKPLEYWGLDCNLPLIRDISESWGECLNWLSDVDSFDVLASLGWIIYSTSDEMTTDESDSLCDRIADGELPFDQLEALIQALGN
;
A
#
# COMPACT_ATOMS: atom_id res chain seq x y z
N MET A 1 19.42 15.31 16.34
CA MET A 1 19.46 14.52 15.10
C MET A 1 18.03 14.10 14.92
N GLU A 2 17.32 14.79 14.04
CA GLU A 2 15.94 14.49 13.70
C GLU A 2 15.94 13.11 13.04
N THR A 3 15.20 12.17 13.61
CA THR A 3 15.10 10.83 13.05
C THR A 3 13.89 10.77 12.14
N TRP A 4 14.01 10.02 11.05
CA TRP A 4 13.04 9.92 9.95
C TRP A 4 11.61 9.53 10.34
N GLY A 5 11.40 9.11 11.59
CA GLY A 5 10.11 8.70 12.14
C GLY A 5 9.54 9.61 13.21
N ASP A 6 10.24 10.69 13.59
CA ASP A 6 9.78 11.57 14.69
C ASP A 6 8.45 12.28 14.35
N ASP A 7 8.16 12.47 13.06
CA ASP A 7 6.97 13.19 12.58
C ASP A 7 5.97 12.30 11.80
N LEU A 8 6.24 10.99 11.63
CA LEU A 8 5.26 10.05 11.03
C LEU A 8 3.95 9.99 11.84
N ALA A 9 4.02 10.28 13.14
CA ALA A 9 2.86 10.36 14.02
C ALA A 9 1.99 11.59 13.78
N SER A 10 2.53 12.67 13.18
CA SER A 10 1.79 13.88 12.82
C SER A 10 1.19 13.85 11.42
N LEU A 11 1.62 12.92 10.55
CA LEU A 11 1.08 12.80 9.20
C LEU A 11 -0.41 12.47 9.20
N GLY A 12 -1.15 13.24 8.40
CA GLY A 12 -2.55 13.00 8.13
C GLY A 12 -2.77 11.68 7.37
N ASN A 13 -4.00 11.19 7.36
CA ASN A 13 -4.33 9.94 6.65
C ASN A 13 -3.97 10.01 5.17
N ILE A 14 -4.22 11.16 4.52
CA ILE A 14 -3.98 11.31 3.09
C ILE A 14 -2.49 11.32 2.76
N ASP A 15 -1.66 12.00 3.55
CA ASP A 15 -0.19 11.92 3.44
C ASP A 15 0.29 10.47 3.54
N ARG A 16 -0.26 9.69 4.48
CA ARG A 16 0.12 8.27 4.65
C ARG A 16 -0.17 7.43 3.42
N TYR A 17 -1.35 7.56 2.82
CA TYR A 17 -1.71 6.78 1.62
C TYR A 17 -0.94 7.24 0.38
N TYR A 18 -0.68 8.54 0.27
CA TYR A 18 0.21 9.07 -0.77
C TYR A 18 1.63 8.50 -0.63
N LEU A 19 2.21 8.54 0.57
CA LEU A 19 3.55 7.98 0.83
C LEU A 19 3.60 6.47 0.62
N ILE A 20 2.56 5.71 1.03
CA ILE A 20 2.46 4.27 0.72
C ILE A 20 2.52 4.05 -0.79
N SER A 21 1.80 4.85 -1.56
CA SER A 21 1.77 4.75 -3.01
C SER A 21 3.16 4.97 -3.61
N MET A 22 3.75 6.13 -3.33
CA MET A 22 5.05 6.53 -3.88
C MET A 22 6.19 5.61 -3.44
N THR A 23 6.19 5.20 -2.17
CA THR A 23 7.23 4.29 -1.64
C THR A 23 7.12 2.92 -2.29
N SER A 24 5.90 2.41 -2.46
CA SER A 24 5.68 1.08 -3.06
C SER A 24 6.03 1.06 -4.55
N GLU A 25 5.68 2.12 -5.29
CA GLU A 25 6.09 2.29 -6.69
C GLU A 25 7.63 2.37 -6.81
N TYR A 26 8.27 3.18 -5.97
CA TYR A 26 9.73 3.31 -5.97
C TYR A 26 10.42 1.96 -5.71
N ILE A 27 9.94 1.20 -4.72
CA ILE A 27 10.43 -0.15 -4.43
C ILE A 27 10.28 -1.05 -5.66
N GLY A 28 9.08 -1.10 -6.25
CA GLY A 28 8.80 -1.93 -7.43
C GLY A 28 9.74 -1.63 -8.58
N LEU A 29 10.00 -0.34 -8.87
CA LEU A 29 10.82 0.09 -10.00
C LEU A 29 12.33 -0.06 -9.78
N ASN A 30 12.81 0.09 -8.54
CA ASN A 30 14.25 0.21 -8.27
C ASN A 30 14.86 -0.96 -7.49
N HIS A 31 14.05 -1.75 -6.79
CA HIS A 31 14.55 -2.81 -5.91
C HIS A 31 14.11 -4.21 -6.34
N LEU A 32 13.08 -4.33 -7.17
CA LEU A 32 12.54 -5.60 -7.63
C LEU A 32 12.88 -5.81 -9.12
N ILE A 33 13.24 -7.05 -9.46
CA ILE A 33 13.63 -7.43 -10.83
C ILE A 33 12.45 -8.12 -11.55
N GLU A 34 11.50 -8.66 -10.79
CA GLU A 34 10.37 -9.41 -11.31
C GLU A 34 9.22 -8.44 -11.63
N GLU A 35 8.44 -8.79 -12.65
CA GLU A 35 7.20 -8.07 -13.00
C GLU A 35 6.05 -8.57 -12.12
N SER A 36 5.07 -7.69 -11.90
CA SER A 36 3.81 -8.03 -11.23
C SER A 36 3.11 -9.19 -11.92
N SER A 37 2.48 -10.07 -11.15
CA SER A 37 1.68 -11.15 -11.72
C SER A 37 0.40 -10.60 -12.34
N SER A 38 -0.20 -11.38 -13.26
CA SER A 38 -1.51 -11.03 -13.83
C SER A 38 -2.61 -10.89 -12.77
N ALA A 39 -2.48 -11.58 -11.63
CA ALA A 39 -3.41 -11.45 -10.52
C ALA A 39 -3.26 -10.08 -9.83
N ALA A 40 -2.03 -9.60 -9.64
CA ALA A 40 -1.78 -8.26 -9.11
C ALA A 40 -2.29 -7.18 -10.07
N GLU A 41 -1.97 -7.30 -11.36
CA GLU A 41 -2.46 -6.38 -12.39
C GLU A 41 -3.99 -6.31 -12.42
N GLU A 42 -4.67 -7.46 -12.33
CA GLU A 42 -6.14 -7.51 -12.28
C GLU A 42 -6.70 -6.82 -11.03
N VAL A 43 -6.12 -7.09 -9.85
CA VAL A 43 -6.54 -6.46 -8.60
C VAL A 43 -6.34 -4.95 -8.66
N SER A 44 -5.15 -4.49 -9.09
CA SER A 44 -4.83 -3.08 -9.28
C SER A 44 -5.82 -2.40 -10.24
N ALA A 45 -6.14 -3.03 -11.38
CA ALA A 45 -7.11 -2.50 -12.34
C ALA A 45 -8.53 -2.38 -11.76
N ARG A 46 -8.98 -3.36 -10.96
CA ARG A 46 -10.33 -3.38 -10.36
C ARG A 46 -10.46 -2.40 -9.20
N VAL A 47 -9.38 -2.20 -8.43
CA VAL A 47 -9.27 -1.14 -7.43
C VAL A 47 -9.42 0.23 -8.09
N ILE A 48 -8.64 0.49 -9.17
CA ILE A 48 -8.73 1.73 -9.94
C ILE A 48 -10.13 1.90 -10.57
N GLY A 49 -10.76 0.78 -10.97
CA GLY A 49 -12.13 0.73 -11.47
C GLY A 49 -13.21 1.02 -10.42
N GLY A 50 -12.86 1.19 -9.15
CA GLY A 50 -13.79 1.56 -8.08
C GLY A 50 -14.58 0.40 -7.48
N GLU A 51 -14.06 -0.84 -7.56
CA GLU A 51 -14.72 -1.99 -6.92
C GLU A 51 -14.61 -1.97 -5.38
N LEU A 52 -13.70 -1.18 -4.83
CA LEU A 52 -13.58 -0.93 -3.39
C LEU A 52 -13.96 0.51 -3.07
N ASP A 53 -14.74 0.69 -2.00
CA ASP A 53 -14.82 2.00 -1.35
C ASP A 53 -13.53 2.30 -0.56
N GLU A 54 -13.40 3.55 -0.12
CA GLU A 54 -12.24 4.01 0.65
C GLU A 54 -11.99 3.15 1.91
N SER A 55 -13.04 2.71 2.60
CA SER A 55 -12.92 1.90 3.82
C SER A 55 -12.33 0.52 3.50
N GLN A 56 -12.85 -0.14 2.46
CA GLN A 56 -12.35 -1.43 2.00
C GLN A 56 -10.92 -1.33 1.46
N ALA A 57 -10.59 -0.27 0.71
CA ALA A 57 -9.23 -0.03 0.23
C ALA A 57 -8.24 0.14 1.40
N ARG A 58 -8.60 0.91 2.43
CA ARG A 58 -7.80 1.08 3.65
C ARG A 58 -7.59 -0.22 4.39
N ASN A 59 -8.66 -0.99 4.59
CA ASN A 59 -8.58 -2.30 5.25
C ASN A 59 -7.70 -3.27 4.46
N LEU A 60 -7.71 -3.20 3.12
CA LEU A 60 -6.87 -4.04 2.27
C LEU A 60 -5.39 -3.63 2.37
N ILE A 61 -5.08 -2.33 2.42
CA ILE A 61 -3.73 -1.84 2.72
C ILE A 61 -3.24 -2.43 4.04
N THR A 62 -4.01 -2.28 5.13
CA THR A 62 -3.62 -2.81 6.45
C THR A 62 -3.45 -4.33 6.42
N ALA A 63 -4.31 -5.06 5.70
CA ALA A 63 -4.19 -6.52 5.54
C ALA A 63 -2.93 -6.94 4.78
N ILE A 64 -2.56 -6.24 3.70
CA ILE A 64 -1.35 -6.53 2.91
C ILE A 64 -0.10 -6.20 3.72
N VAL A 65 -0.09 -5.05 4.39
CA VAL A 65 1.01 -4.62 5.25
C VAL A 65 1.21 -5.60 6.43
N ASN A 66 0.13 -6.19 6.96
CA ASN A 66 0.19 -7.20 8.02
C ASN A 66 -0.03 -8.64 7.52
N ARG A 67 0.30 -8.92 6.25
CA ARG A 67 0.04 -10.23 5.62
C ARG A 67 0.55 -11.40 6.46
N ARG A 68 -0.07 -12.57 6.29
CA ARG A 68 0.23 -13.83 6.99
C ARG A 68 -0.10 -13.85 8.48
N GLN A 69 -0.62 -12.76 9.06
CA GLN A 69 -0.97 -12.72 10.48
C GLN A 69 -2.41 -13.14 10.76
N LYS A 70 -3.37 -12.70 9.94
CA LYS A 70 -4.82 -12.82 10.16
C LYS A 70 -5.58 -12.94 8.84
N PRO A 71 -6.78 -13.57 8.84
CA PRO A 71 -7.63 -13.65 7.66
C PRO A 71 -8.16 -12.26 7.25
N LEU A 72 -8.53 -12.08 5.97
CA LEU A 72 -9.04 -10.81 5.43
C LEU A 72 -10.20 -10.21 6.27
N GLU A 73 -11.15 -11.04 6.72
CA GLU A 73 -12.29 -10.59 7.54
C GLU A 73 -11.87 -9.95 8.88
N TYR A 74 -10.74 -10.39 9.46
CA TYR A 74 -10.24 -9.81 10.71
C TYR A 74 -9.92 -8.31 10.55
N TRP A 75 -9.46 -7.92 9.35
CA TRP A 75 -9.13 -6.54 9.00
C TRP A 75 -10.36 -5.74 8.54
N GLY A 76 -11.56 -6.31 8.58
CA GLY A 76 -12.80 -5.63 8.19
C GLY A 76 -13.09 -5.63 6.69
N LEU A 77 -12.46 -6.54 5.93
CA LEU A 77 -12.78 -6.74 4.51
C LEU A 77 -14.08 -7.53 4.35
N ASP A 78 -14.96 -7.05 3.47
CA ASP A 78 -16.24 -7.71 3.16
C ASP A 78 -16.03 -8.79 2.09
N CYS A 79 -16.01 -10.05 2.51
CA CYS A 79 -15.87 -11.21 1.62
C CYS A 79 -17.06 -11.42 0.67
N ASN A 80 -18.14 -10.64 0.78
CA ASN A 80 -19.21 -10.63 -0.23
C ASN A 80 -18.86 -9.79 -1.46
N LEU A 81 -17.85 -8.91 -1.37
CA LEU A 81 -17.34 -8.16 -2.52
C LEU A 81 -16.59 -9.12 -3.46
N PRO A 82 -16.93 -9.15 -4.76
CA PRO A 82 -16.28 -10.03 -5.72
C PRO A 82 -14.76 -9.95 -5.67
N LEU A 83 -14.20 -8.73 -5.67
CA LEU A 83 -12.74 -8.53 -5.63
C LEU A 83 -12.07 -9.13 -4.39
N ILE A 84 -12.68 -8.98 -3.21
CA ILE A 84 -12.11 -9.53 -1.96
C ILE A 84 -12.12 -11.07 -1.99
N ARG A 85 -13.18 -11.67 -2.53
CA ARG A 85 -13.23 -13.13 -2.71
C ARG A 85 -12.14 -13.59 -3.69
N ASP A 86 -12.00 -12.92 -4.82
CA ASP A 86 -11.02 -13.29 -5.85
C ASP A 86 -9.57 -13.15 -5.32
N ILE A 87 -9.30 -12.12 -4.51
CA ILE A 87 -8.06 -11.94 -3.74
C ILE A 87 -7.82 -13.14 -2.80
N SER A 88 -8.84 -13.51 -2.02
CA SER A 88 -8.74 -14.64 -1.07
C SER A 88 -8.50 -15.97 -1.77
N GLU A 89 -9.12 -16.19 -2.93
CA GLU A 89 -8.92 -17.41 -3.73
C GLU A 89 -7.54 -17.45 -4.37
N SER A 90 -7.03 -16.31 -4.84
CA SER A 90 -5.75 -16.20 -5.55
C SER A 90 -4.55 -16.22 -4.61
N TRP A 91 -4.63 -15.52 -3.47
CA TRP A 91 -3.50 -15.32 -2.55
C TRP A 91 -3.68 -15.99 -1.19
N GLY A 92 -4.83 -16.63 -0.96
CA GLY A 92 -5.22 -17.26 0.29
C GLY A 92 -5.84 -16.28 1.28
N GLU A 93 -6.67 -16.81 2.20
CA GLU A 93 -7.41 -16.00 3.19
C GLU A 93 -6.52 -15.11 4.09
N CYS A 94 -5.26 -15.49 4.30
CA CYS A 94 -4.28 -14.72 5.06
C CYS A 94 -3.19 -14.10 4.17
N LEU A 95 -3.39 -14.03 2.85
CA LEU A 95 -2.42 -13.54 1.86
C LEU A 95 -1.09 -14.30 1.90
N ASN A 96 -1.13 -15.60 2.17
CA ASN A 96 0.07 -16.44 2.29
C ASN A 96 0.80 -16.65 0.96
N TRP A 97 0.09 -16.49 -0.17
CA TRP A 97 0.64 -16.66 -1.51
C TRP A 97 0.83 -15.33 -2.26
N LEU A 98 0.55 -14.19 -1.61
CA LEU A 98 0.89 -12.88 -2.14
C LEU A 98 2.42 -12.70 -2.10
N SER A 99 3.03 -12.47 -3.26
CA SER A 99 4.47 -12.21 -3.37
C SER A 99 4.82 -10.81 -2.89
N ASP A 100 6.11 -10.54 -2.70
CA ASP A 100 6.57 -9.20 -2.33
C ASP A 100 6.33 -8.21 -3.48
N VAL A 101 6.64 -8.61 -4.72
CA VAL A 101 6.40 -7.78 -5.91
C VAL A 101 4.94 -7.41 -6.06
N ASP A 102 4.05 -8.40 -6.05
CA ASP A 102 2.61 -8.19 -6.17
C ASP A 102 2.08 -7.30 -5.04
N SER A 103 2.64 -7.43 -3.83
CA SER A 103 2.20 -6.58 -2.71
C SER A 103 2.53 -5.11 -2.92
N PHE A 104 3.71 -4.78 -3.43
CA PHE A 104 4.07 -3.39 -3.68
C PHE A 104 3.28 -2.80 -4.85
N ASP A 105 3.02 -3.57 -5.89
CA ASP A 105 2.16 -3.15 -7.02
C ASP A 105 0.74 -2.78 -6.56
N VAL A 106 0.13 -3.66 -5.77
CA VAL A 106 -1.23 -3.46 -5.26
C VAL A 106 -1.28 -2.32 -4.23
N LEU A 107 -0.27 -2.21 -3.36
CA LEU A 107 -0.15 -1.09 -2.42
C LEU A 107 0.00 0.25 -3.13
N ALA A 108 0.78 0.29 -4.21
CA ALA A 108 0.94 1.49 -5.03
C ALA A 108 -0.42 1.97 -5.56
N SER A 109 -1.21 1.06 -6.12
CA SER A 109 -2.55 1.32 -6.66
C SER A 109 -3.57 1.72 -5.59
N LEU A 110 -3.58 1.04 -4.45
CA LEU A 110 -4.49 1.34 -3.34
C LEU A 110 -4.20 2.69 -2.70
N GLY A 111 -2.92 3.02 -2.46
CA GLY A 111 -2.53 4.32 -1.93
C GLY A 111 -2.92 5.45 -2.88
N TRP A 112 -2.66 5.24 -4.18
CA TRP A 112 -2.99 6.22 -5.23
C TRP A 112 -4.49 6.50 -5.31
N ILE A 113 -5.34 5.47 -5.30
CA ILE A 113 -6.79 5.70 -5.44
C ILE A 113 -7.36 6.46 -4.24
N ILE A 114 -6.91 6.17 -3.02
CA ILE A 114 -7.34 6.88 -1.82
C ILE A 114 -6.88 8.34 -1.87
N TYR A 115 -5.63 8.59 -2.24
CA TYR A 115 -5.11 9.95 -2.39
C TYR A 115 -5.85 10.73 -3.49
N SER A 116 -5.94 10.18 -4.70
CA SER A 116 -6.49 10.87 -5.88
C SER A 116 -7.99 11.15 -5.83
N THR A 117 -8.73 10.49 -4.93
CA THR A 117 -10.15 10.73 -4.68
C THR A 117 -10.42 11.63 -3.48
N SER A 118 -9.38 12.03 -2.75
CA SER A 118 -9.47 12.96 -1.63
C SER A 118 -9.53 14.41 -2.09
N ASP A 119 -10.19 15.26 -1.31
CA ASP A 119 -10.13 16.72 -1.43
C ASP A 119 -8.94 17.33 -0.66
N GLU A 120 -8.21 16.54 0.13
CA GLU A 120 -7.05 16.98 0.90
C GLU A 120 -5.78 16.97 0.03
N MET A 121 -4.92 17.96 0.24
CA MET A 121 -3.59 18.02 -0.38
C MET A 121 -2.54 17.40 0.54
N THR A 122 -1.44 16.92 -0.05
CA THR A 122 -0.26 16.52 0.71
C THR A 122 0.36 17.71 1.43
N THR A 123 1.05 17.43 2.53
CA THR A 123 1.81 18.41 3.28
C THR A 123 3.24 18.55 2.72
N ASP A 124 3.87 19.72 2.95
CA ASP A 124 5.28 19.95 2.61
C ASP A 124 6.21 18.88 3.21
N GLU A 125 5.83 18.32 4.36
CA GLU A 125 6.55 17.25 5.02
C GLU A 125 6.49 15.94 4.24
N SER A 126 5.28 15.55 3.79
CA SER A 126 5.07 14.39 2.93
C SER A 126 5.79 14.54 1.59
N ASP A 127 5.70 15.71 0.95
CA ASP A 127 6.39 15.98 -0.31
C ASP A 127 7.91 15.88 -0.14
N SER A 128 8.46 16.44 0.95
CA SER A 128 9.89 16.31 1.26
C SER A 128 10.33 14.86 1.49
N LEU A 129 9.48 14.01 2.08
CA LEU A 129 9.78 12.58 2.22
C LEU A 129 9.82 11.89 0.85
N CYS A 130 8.87 12.20 -0.04
CA CYS A 130 8.85 11.67 -1.40
C CYS A 130 10.11 12.03 -2.20
N ASP A 131 10.56 13.29 -2.13
CA ASP A 131 11.79 13.72 -2.81
C ASP A 131 13.00 12.88 -2.36
N ARG A 132 13.10 12.60 -1.06
CA ARG A 132 14.21 11.82 -0.48
C ARG A 132 14.15 10.35 -0.84
N ILE A 133 12.94 9.78 -0.92
CA ILE A 133 12.72 8.43 -1.44
C ILE A 133 13.18 8.37 -2.91
N ALA A 134 12.77 9.34 -3.73
CA ALA A 134 13.14 9.40 -5.14
C ALA A 134 14.66 9.57 -5.35
N ASP A 135 15.33 10.31 -4.47
CA ASP A 135 16.79 10.46 -4.45
C ASP A 135 17.53 9.21 -3.94
N GLY A 136 16.81 8.18 -3.46
CA GLY A 136 17.38 6.94 -2.98
C GLY A 136 18.11 7.09 -1.64
N GLU A 137 17.71 8.05 -0.80
CA GLU A 137 18.35 8.27 0.49
C GLU A 137 18.06 7.14 1.51
N LEU A 138 17.01 6.34 1.27
CA LEU A 138 16.60 5.25 2.14
C LEU A 138 16.93 3.87 1.53
N PRO A 139 17.61 2.98 2.28
CA PRO A 139 17.80 1.60 1.85
C PRO A 139 16.47 0.82 1.90
N PHE A 140 16.42 -0.28 1.16
CA PHE A 140 15.22 -1.12 0.99
C PHE A 140 14.54 -1.51 2.31
N ASP A 141 15.30 -1.95 3.31
CA ASP A 141 14.77 -2.36 4.62
C ASP A 141 14.10 -1.21 5.37
N GLN A 142 14.57 0.03 5.18
CA GLN A 142 13.94 1.22 5.75
C GLN A 142 12.69 1.64 4.98
N LEU A 143 12.66 1.44 3.66
CA LEU A 143 11.46 1.66 2.84
C LEU A 143 10.35 0.67 3.22
N GLU A 144 10.68 -0.61 3.45
CA GLU A 144 9.73 -1.61 3.96
C GLU A 144 9.20 -1.23 5.35
N ALA A 145 10.08 -0.80 6.26
CA ALA A 145 9.70 -0.36 7.59
C ALA A 145 8.79 0.89 7.54
N LEU A 146 9.03 1.81 6.58
CA LEU A 146 8.19 2.98 6.37
C LEU A 146 6.77 2.57 5.94
N ILE A 147 6.63 1.69 4.93
CA ILE A 147 5.31 1.16 4.50
C ILE A 147 4.59 0.49 5.68
N GLN A 148 5.33 -0.30 6.47
CA GLN A 148 4.78 -0.96 7.65
C GLN A 148 4.29 0.03 8.72
N ALA A 149 4.97 1.16 8.90
CA ALA A 149 4.59 2.20 9.84
C ALA A 149 3.40 3.03 9.35
N LEU A 150 3.31 3.30 8.04
CA LEU A 150 2.24 4.09 7.44
C LEU A 150 0.90 3.32 7.35
N GLY A 151 0.97 2.00 7.13
CA GLY A 151 -0.21 1.13 6.99
C GLY A 151 -0.86 0.66 8.29
N ASN A 152 -0.31 1.07 9.44
CA ASN A 152 -0.78 0.75 10.80
C ASN A 152 -1.23 2.00 11.57
#